data_AF-A0A6B3F0Z5-F1
#
_entry.id   AF-A0A6B3F0Z5-F1
#
_cell.length_a   1.000
_cell.length_b   1.000
_cell.length_c   1.000
_cell.angle_alpha   90.00
_cell.angle_beta   90.00
_cell.angle_gamma   90.00
#
_symmetry.space_group_name_H-M   'P 1'
#
loop_
_entity.id
_entity.type
_entity.pdbx_description
1 polymer ?
#
loop_
_entity_poly.entity_id
_entity_poly.type
_entity_poly.pdbx_seq_one_letter_code
_entity_poly.pdbx_strand_id
1 'polypeptide(L)'
;MHSAPRALCPHVEWAVANVLGVRVSLDWIRQPAAPGTWRAEFSWQAETGTASKLASALRGWQLLRFEVTSEPTPGVEGERYSATPELGIFHAVTGVHG
;
A
#
# COMPACT_ATOMS: atom_id res chain seq x y z
N MET A 1 4.26 -1.28 2.88
CA MET A 1 3.47 -1.67 4.09
C MET A 1 4.28 -1.36 5.34
N HIS A 2 3.76 -0.54 6.25
CA HIS A 2 4.49 -0.13 7.47
C HIS A 2 4.22 -1.03 8.66
N SER A 3 2.96 -1.41 8.91
CA SER A 3 2.64 -2.42 9.92
C SER A 3 1.35 -3.17 9.62
N ALA A 4 1.39 -4.48 9.80
CA ALA A 4 0.27 -5.39 9.72
C ALA A 4 0.36 -6.46 10.83
N PRO A 5 -0.73 -6.80 11.53
CA PRO A 5 -0.81 -8.03 12.31
C PRO A 5 -0.50 -9.25 11.43
N ARG A 6 0.17 -10.27 11.98
CA ARG A 6 0.57 -11.47 11.21
C ARG A 6 -0.60 -12.13 10.48
N ALA A 7 -1.77 -12.16 11.11
CA ALA A 7 -2.98 -12.75 10.54
C ALA A 7 -3.47 -12.02 9.28
N LEU A 8 -3.15 -10.73 9.10
CA LEU A 8 -3.56 -9.95 7.93
C LEU A 8 -2.57 -10.03 6.77
N CYS A 9 -1.34 -10.53 6.97
CA CYS A 9 -0.35 -10.68 5.90
C CYS A 9 -0.89 -11.39 4.64
N PRO A 10 -1.50 -12.60 4.73
CA PRO A 10 -2.03 -13.28 3.54
C PRO A 10 -3.20 -12.53 2.89
N HIS A 11 -3.99 -11.78 3.68
CA HIS A 11 -5.10 -10.98 3.14
C HIS A 11 -4.59 -9.76 2.37
N VAL A 12 -3.52 -9.12 2.85
CA VAL A 12 -2.85 -8.04 2.12
C VAL A 12 -2.34 -8.55 0.77
N GLU A 13 -1.65 -9.69 0.75
CA GLU A 13 -1.17 -10.32 -0.50
C GLU A 13 -2.32 -10.59 -1.46
N TRP A 14 -3.42 -11.16 -0.97
CA TRP A 14 -4.61 -11.42 -1.76
C TRP A 14 -5.24 -10.14 -2.33
N ALA A 15 -5.39 -9.08 -1.53
CA ALA A 15 -5.95 -7.82 -2.01
C ALA A 15 -5.07 -7.15 -3.07
N VAL A 16 -3.74 -7.13 -2.86
CA VAL A 16 -2.80 -6.57 -3.85
C VAL A 16 -2.82 -7.41 -5.13
N ALA A 17 -2.81 -8.75 -5.02
CA ALA A 17 -2.90 -9.65 -6.16
C ALA A 17 -4.18 -9.43 -6.98
N ASN A 18 -5.33 -9.26 -6.33
CA ASN A 18 -6.60 -9.00 -7.01
C ASN A 18 -6.59 -7.69 -7.79
N VAL A 19 -5.98 -6.63 -7.25
CA VAL A 19 -5.90 -5.34 -7.93
C VAL A 19 -4.93 -5.40 -9.12
N LEU A 20 -3.78 -6.08 -8.96
CA LEU A 20 -2.75 -6.17 -10.00
C LEU A 20 -3.01 -7.25 -11.04
N GLY A 21 -3.94 -8.19 -10.79
CA GLY A 21 -4.24 -9.30 -11.69
C GLY A 21 -3.12 -10.35 -11.80
N VAL A 22 -2.15 -10.32 -10.88
CA VAL A 22 -0.99 -11.23 -10.86
C VAL A 22 -0.79 -11.83 -9.48
N ARG A 23 -0.07 -12.95 -9.40
CA ARG A 23 0.34 -13.49 -8.10
C ARG A 23 1.30 -12.53 -7.41
N VAL A 24 1.04 -12.28 -6.13
CA VAL A 24 1.85 -11.41 -5.27
C VAL A 24 2.30 -12.23 -4.06
N SER A 25 3.58 -12.13 -3.75
CA SER A 25 4.18 -12.64 -2.52
C SER A 25 4.99 -11.50 -1.92
N LEU A 26 4.77 -11.20 -0.64
CA LEU A 26 5.46 -10.11 0.04
C LEU A 26 6.52 -10.68 0.97
N ASP A 27 7.71 -10.08 0.95
CA ASP A 27 8.78 -10.42 1.88
C ASP A 27 8.52 -9.76 3.23
N TRP A 28 7.69 -10.42 4.03
CA TRP A 28 7.32 -9.97 5.36
C TRP A 28 8.48 -10.11 6.35
N ILE A 29 8.83 -9.02 7.01
CA ILE A 29 9.76 -9.00 8.13
C ILE A 29 9.07 -8.44 9.38
N ARG A 30 9.54 -8.83 10.57
CA ARG A 30 9.06 -8.25 11.83
C ARG A 30 9.33 -6.75 11.82
N GLN A 31 8.38 -5.94 12.29
CA GLN A 31 8.52 -4.48 12.38
C GLN A 31 9.18 -4.10 13.71
N PRO A 32 10.45 -3.61 13.72
CA PRO A 32 11.15 -3.29 14.97
C PRO A 32 10.48 -2.17 15.77
N ALA A 33 9.87 -1.20 15.10
CA ALA A 33 9.23 -0.05 15.76
C ALA A 33 7.84 -0.35 16.34
N ALA A 34 7.25 -1.50 16.02
CA ALA A 34 5.92 -1.90 16.48
C ALA A 34 5.87 -3.42 16.70
N PRO A 35 6.31 -3.91 17.87
CA PRO A 35 6.33 -5.33 18.20
C PRO A 35 4.98 -6.01 17.97
N GLY A 36 5.01 -7.24 17.47
CA GLY A 36 3.79 -8.01 17.12
C GLY A 36 3.24 -7.71 15.72
N THR A 37 3.82 -6.76 14.99
CA THR A 37 3.45 -6.45 13.61
C THR A 37 4.58 -6.76 12.61
N TRP A 38 4.21 -6.75 11.33
CA TRP A 38 5.06 -7.08 10.21
C TRP A 38 5.05 -5.94 9.19
N ARG A 39 6.18 -5.74 8.51
CA ARG A 39 6.34 -4.79 7.41
C ARG A 39 6.79 -5.52 6.15
N ALA A 40 6.50 -4.92 5.01
CA ALA A 40 6.94 -5.41 3.71
C ALA A 40 6.98 -4.24 2.71
N GLU A 41 7.77 -4.40 1.67
CA GLU A 41 7.85 -3.49 0.53
C GLU A 41 7.61 -4.27 -0.76
N PHE A 42 6.97 -3.62 -1.73
CA PHE A 42 6.63 -4.25 -3.00
C PHE A 42 6.53 -3.21 -4.09
N SER A 43 7.42 -3.33 -5.07
CA SER A 43 7.38 -2.53 -6.29
C SER A 43 6.45 -3.18 -7.30
N TRP A 44 5.66 -2.37 -7.98
CA TRP A 44 4.68 -2.82 -8.97
C TRP A 44 4.68 -1.87 -10.17
N GLN A 45 4.15 -2.36 -11.29
CA GLN A 45 3.89 -1.58 -12.50
C GLN A 45 2.50 -1.93 -13.00
N ALA A 46 1.67 -0.93 -13.24
CA ALA A 46 0.30 -1.09 -13.70
C ALA A 46 -0.19 0.22 -14.33
N GLU A 47 -1.42 0.22 -14.84
CA GLU A 47 -2.08 1.38 -15.42
C GLU A 47 -2.27 2.53 -14.40
N THR A 48 -2.38 3.75 -14.91
CA THR A 48 -2.75 4.94 -14.12
C THR A 48 -4.01 4.69 -13.28
N GLY A 49 -4.01 5.20 -12.05
CA GLY A 49 -5.11 5.02 -11.11
C GLY A 49 -5.07 3.70 -10.32
N THR A 50 -4.13 2.79 -10.62
CA THR A 50 -3.94 1.56 -9.83
C THR A 50 -3.57 1.85 -8.37
N ALA A 51 -2.84 2.94 -8.10
CA ALA A 51 -2.52 3.36 -6.73
C ALA A 51 -3.79 3.58 -5.89
N SER A 52 -4.79 4.28 -6.45
CA SER A 52 -6.09 4.51 -5.80
C SER A 52 -6.86 3.20 -5.55
N LYS A 53 -6.80 2.25 -6.49
CA LYS A 53 -7.42 0.91 -6.38
C LYS A 53 -6.75 0.11 -5.26
N LEU A 54 -5.42 0.11 -5.20
CA LEU A 54 -4.64 -0.54 -4.14
C LEU A 54 -4.97 0.06 -2.76
N ALA A 55 -4.94 1.39 -2.64
CA ALA A 55 -5.27 2.07 -1.39
C ALA A 55 -6.70 1.72 -0.93
N SER A 56 -7.66 1.71 -1.87
CA SER A 56 -9.05 1.35 -1.59
C SER A 56 -9.21 -0.10 -1.12
N ALA A 57 -8.51 -1.04 -1.74
CA ALA A 57 -8.55 -2.45 -1.36
C ALA A 57 -7.96 -2.70 0.04
N LEU A 58 -6.91 -1.96 0.41
CA LEU A 58 -6.23 -2.10 1.70
C LEU A 58 -6.95 -1.38 2.87
N ARG A 59 -7.79 -0.39 2.58
CA ARG A 59 -8.43 0.47 3.61
C ARG A 59 -9.42 -0.25 4.53
N GLY A 60 -9.89 -1.43 4.14
CA GLY A 60 -10.92 -2.18 4.88
C GLY A 60 -10.47 -2.73 6.23
N TRP A 61 -9.17 -2.67 6.53
CA TRP A 61 -8.58 -3.29 7.71
C TRP A 61 -8.01 -2.27 8.69
N GLN A 62 -8.72 -2.07 9.79
CA GLN A 62 -8.44 -1.02 10.79
C GLN A 62 -7.03 -1.11 11.40
N LEU A 63 -6.36 -2.26 11.38
CA LEU A 63 -5.05 -2.43 12.02
C LEU A 63 -3.87 -2.16 11.08
N LEU A 64 -4.11 -1.85 9.80
CA LEU A 64 -3.03 -1.63 8.85
C LEU A 64 -2.50 -0.19 8.89
N ARG A 65 -1.18 -0.06 8.84
CA ARG A 65 -0.50 1.17 8.44
C ARG A 65 0.20 0.92 7.12
N PHE A 66 -0.17 1.64 6.08
CA PHE A 66 0.39 1.44 4.76
C PHE A 66 0.57 2.74 4.01
N GLU A 67 1.32 2.61 2.92
CA GLU A 67 1.53 3.65 1.95
C GLU A 67 1.54 3.00 0.57
N VAL A 68 0.92 3.67 -0.39
CA VAL A 68 0.94 3.32 -1.80
C VAL A 68 1.38 4.56 -2.57
N THR A 69 2.46 4.44 -3.33
CA THR A 69 2.99 5.50 -4.20
C THR A 69 2.91 5.06 -5.65
N SER A 70 2.69 6.03 -6.53
CA SER A 70 2.89 5.90 -7.97
C SER A 70 3.67 7.09 -8.47
N GLU A 71 4.64 6.82 -9.34
CA GLU A 71 5.48 7.83 -9.96
C GLU A 71 4.71 8.60 -11.05
N PRO A 72 5.03 9.88 -11.27
CA PRO A 72 4.44 10.64 -12.37
C PRO A 72 4.80 10.03 -13.73
N THR A 73 3.87 10.15 -14.68
CA THR A 73 4.07 9.73 -16.09
C THR A 73 3.66 10.88 -17.02
N PRO A 74 4.02 10.87 -18.31
CA PRO A 74 3.66 11.96 -19.22
C PRO A 74 2.14 12.22 -19.25
N GLY A 75 1.73 13.39 -18.76
CA GLY A 75 0.32 13.81 -18.70
C GLY A 75 -0.45 13.33 -17.46
N VAL A 76 0.21 12.68 -16.50
CA VAL A 76 -0.41 12.19 -15.25
C VAL A 76 0.54 12.45 -14.07
N GLU A 77 0.05 13.17 -13.07
CA GLU A 77 0.79 13.41 -11.83
C GLU A 77 0.98 12.13 -11.00
N GLY A 78 2.02 12.10 -10.17
CA GLY A 78 2.19 11.01 -9.21
C GLY A 78 1.16 11.10 -8.10
N GLU A 79 0.91 9.97 -7.44
CA GLU A 79 -0.03 9.88 -6.32
C GLU A 79 0.62 9.18 -5.13
N ARG A 80 0.28 9.67 -3.94
CA ARG A 80 0.68 9.08 -2.67
C ARG A 80 -0.53 8.95 -1.75
N TYR A 81 -0.80 7.72 -1.34
CA TYR A 81 -1.82 7.38 -0.36
C TYR A 81 -1.12 6.89 0.90
N SER A 82 -1.41 7.50 2.03
CA SER A 82 -0.93 7.04 3.34
C SER A 82 -2.13 6.74 4.23
N ALA A 83 -2.10 5.61 4.94
CA ALA A 83 -3.19 5.21 5.82
C ALA A 83 -2.69 4.84 7.20
N THR A 84 -3.37 5.36 8.22
CA THR A 84 -3.19 4.92 9.60
C THR A 84 -4.53 4.49 10.21
N PRO A 85 -4.52 3.56 11.19
CA PRO A 85 -5.72 3.12 11.90
C PRO A 85 -6.58 4.27 12.43
N GLU A 86 -5.95 5.32 12.95
CA GLU A 86 -6.63 6.39 13.69
C GLU A 86 -7.12 7.51 12.78
N LEU A 87 -6.44 7.78 11.66
CA LEU A 87 -6.73 8.93 10.79
C LEU A 87 -7.37 8.54 9.45
N GLY A 88 -7.40 7.25 9.11
CA GLY A 88 -7.88 6.79 7.81
C GLY A 88 -6.88 7.09 6.68
N ILE A 89 -7.40 7.26 5.45
CA ILE A 89 -6.59 7.53 4.26
C ILE A 89 -6.38 9.04 4.10
N PHE A 90 -5.11 9.41 3.98
CA PHE A 90 -4.65 10.66 3.41
C PHE A 90 -4.21 10.43 1.95
N HIS A 91 -4.55 11.38 1.07
CA HIS A 91 -4.14 11.38 -0.34
C HIS A 91 -3.45 12.70 -0.68
N ALA A 92 -2.30 12.60 -1.34
CA ALA A 92 -1.58 13.73 -1.91
C ALA A 92 -1.15 13.44 -3.35
N VAL A 93 -1.19 14.47 -4.17
CA VAL A 93 -0.59 14.48 -5.50
C VAL A 93 0.89 14.81 -5.34
N THR A 94 1.76 13.98 -5.87
CA THR A 94 3.21 14.19 -5.89
C THR A 94 3.59 14.66 -7.28
N GLY A 95 3.83 15.96 -7.43
CA GLY A 95 4.28 16.54 -8.69
C GLY A 95 5.74 16.20 -8.98
N VAL A 96 6.27 16.71 -10.10
CA VAL A 96 7.69 16.55 -10.52
C VAL A 96 8.73 17.03 -9.49
N HIS A 97 8.32 17.73 -8.44
CA HIS A 97 9.20 18.25 -7.39
C HIS A 97 9.02 17.57 -6.02
N GLY A 98 8.15 16.57 -5.91
CA GLY A 98 7.82 15.91 -4.64
C GLY A 98 6.68 16.59 -3.90
#